data_AF-A0A1V5BIC3-F1
#
_entry.id   AF-A0A1V5BIC3-F1
#
_cell.length_a   1.000
_cell.length_b   1.000
_cell.length_c   1.000
_cell.angle_alpha   90.00
_cell.angle_beta   90.00
_cell.angle_gamma   90.00
#
_symmetry.space_group_name_H-M   'P 1'
#
loop_
_entity.id
_entity.type
_entity.pdbx_description
1 polymer ?
#
loop_
_entity_poly.entity_id
_entity_poly.type
_entity_poly.pdbx_seq_one_letter_code
_entity_poly.pdbx_strand_id
1 'polypeptide(L)'
;MKSMSRSSKRVFLLILILLPLLMFFQNQRYLMSSAYNKLDIQQDSDRVQNLKWWLEKCYVEEEEVAGFGEYNALDLRKPNLYTTYGSVKILKALGQCVEEPEKIANWINSLQKENGSYDDPLNDAPLLWETYWAISTLNNVGFKPKQQEEITNFVLSLQKTDGLFCFDQKLPDNQENNINATHLVIEILATLDSDSIKGEFLRHSIKPLRDQLDLRSQEINESRVALPQEKNGLFLLTLNTFLSISPEIFIPENYVLAVNKVAKEVTSFDGDPFTVKTINWLINIRNEQNVPLVLDFEKLREITLRKVYSKLSKNGAYLFLGNIDPDLTNDVLELSKNLGLSYPMLEKLIDKIQNYRIEEGWISFTYTPMSISNTYYALYLAGKIGYEEFNDDKIQLYLRRTLNKESTPTDYKDKYFAFMALQLLDPNFEGILFEKLKTEIIRQASDFITEKTELEQCLYFLKLVQELNIELPPPVLEKMSQMFNLQRCERGEKRLAFTRMDILHFITIIQSVAKQEMIESTQDIKEQLNGLWSPIGAFRPIPALPDVPDVPDIYSTYLAIDIMQSLDAKNILLSQTQMQAVKEYILQSKEDFGFNYVSKEIREKYGEEANTIPTLQSTYMSYRILEDICY
;
A
#
# COMPACT_ATOMS: atom_id res chain seq x y z
N MET A 1 48.17 -17.80 45.78
CA MET A 1 47.63 -18.92 46.58
C MET A 1 48.44 -19.29 47.83
N LYS A 2 49.78 -19.34 47.81
CA LYS A 2 50.56 -19.74 49.02
C LYS A 2 50.33 -18.84 50.25
N SER A 3 50.06 -17.54 50.05
CA SER A 3 49.76 -16.56 51.10
C SER A 3 48.29 -16.48 51.54
N MET A 4 47.37 -17.23 50.93
CA MET A 4 45.95 -17.18 51.31
C MET A 4 45.69 -18.01 52.56
N SER A 5 44.89 -17.46 53.48
CA SER A 5 44.39 -18.17 54.65
C SER A 5 43.57 -19.42 54.22
N ARG A 6 43.48 -20.41 55.10
CA ARG A 6 42.75 -21.67 54.81
C ARG A 6 41.29 -21.42 54.42
N SER A 7 40.65 -20.42 55.03
CA SER A 7 39.28 -19.98 54.72
C SER A 7 39.21 -19.36 53.32
N SER A 8 40.13 -18.45 52.96
CA SER A 8 40.15 -17.84 51.62
C SER A 8 40.44 -18.87 50.52
N LYS A 9 41.25 -19.91 50.79
CA LYS A 9 41.48 -21.01 49.84
C LYS A 9 40.22 -21.83 49.59
N ARG A 10 39.41 -22.10 50.62
CA ARG A 10 38.14 -22.83 50.48
C ARG A 10 37.11 -22.04 49.68
N VAL A 11 36.99 -20.74 49.94
CA VAL A 11 36.11 -19.85 49.17
C VAL A 11 36.55 -19.77 47.71
N PHE A 12 37.85 -19.62 47.46
CA PHE A 12 38.39 -19.57 46.10
C PHE A 12 38.18 -20.90 45.34
N LEU A 13 38.33 -22.05 46.01
CA LEU A 13 38.04 -23.35 45.41
C LEU A 13 36.54 -23.53 45.11
N LEU A 14 35.67 -23.05 46.00
CA LEU A 14 34.22 -23.05 45.79
C LEU A 14 33.82 -22.17 44.61
N ILE A 15 34.41 -20.99 44.46
CA ILE A 15 34.18 -20.11 43.30
C ILE A 15 34.66 -20.80 42.01
N LEU A 16 35.84 -21.43 42.02
CA LEU A 16 36.37 -22.17 40.85
C LEU A 16 35.52 -23.36 40.43
N ILE A 17 34.80 -23.99 41.36
CA ILE A 17 33.87 -25.09 41.08
C ILE A 17 32.50 -24.55 40.65
N LEU A 18 32.04 -23.47 41.27
CA LEU A 18 30.73 -22.88 40.98
C LEU A 18 30.72 -22.11 39.67
N LEU A 19 31.81 -21.42 39.27
CA LEU A 19 31.85 -20.60 38.05
C LEU A 19 31.55 -21.43 36.78
N PRO A 20 32.19 -22.59 36.55
CA PRO A 20 31.91 -23.43 35.39
C PRO A 20 30.52 -24.06 35.44
N LEU A 21 30.01 -24.37 36.63
CA LEU A 21 28.64 -24.86 36.82
C LEU A 21 27.61 -23.76 36.52
N LEU A 22 27.88 -22.52 36.94
CA LEU A 22 27.04 -21.36 36.65
C LEU A 22 27.07 -21.02 35.16
N MET A 23 28.25 -21.07 34.53
CA MET A 23 28.38 -20.94 33.08
C MET A 23 27.70 -22.10 32.35
N PHE A 24 27.78 -23.34 32.84
CA PHE A 24 27.08 -24.49 32.26
C PHE A 24 25.56 -24.33 32.36
N PHE A 25 25.04 -23.87 33.49
CA PHE A 25 23.60 -23.60 33.65
C PHE A 25 23.13 -22.38 32.85
N GLN A 26 23.95 -21.34 32.72
CA GLN A 26 23.65 -20.21 31.82
C GLN A 26 23.65 -20.65 30.36
N ASN A 27 24.60 -21.48 29.95
CA ASN A 27 24.71 -21.98 28.58
C ASN A 27 23.63 -23.03 28.27
N GLN A 28 23.21 -23.85 29.23
CA GLN A 28 22.06 -24.75 29.11
C GLN A 28 20.74 -23.98 29.08
N ARG A 29 20.58 -22.90 29.84
CA ARG A 29 19.44 -21.98 29.70
C ARG A 29 19.40 -21.33 28.32
N TYR A 30 20.55 -20.90 27.81
CA TYR A 30 20.68 -20.31 26.47
C TYR A 30 20.39 -21.33 25.37
N LEU A 31 20.90 -22.57 25.49
CA LEU A 31 20.68 -23.63 24.53
C LEU A 31 19.24 -24.16 24.57
N MET A 32 18.65 -24.36 25.76
CA MET A 32 17.24 -24.75 25.92
C MET A 32 16.31 -23.63 25.44
N SER A 33 16.60 -22.35 25.71
CA SER A 33 15.81 -21.24 25.15
C SER A 33 15.98 -21.11 23.64
N SER A 34 17.16 -21.42 23.08
CA SER A 34 17.37 -21.41 21.63
C SER A 34 16.74 -22.61 20.91
N ALA A 35 16.60 -23.75 21.60
CA ALA A 35 16.05 -24.99 21.03
C ALA A 35 14.53 -25.12 21.21
N TYR A 36 13.93 -24.50 22.25
CA TYR A 36 12.49 -24.51 22.47
C TYR A 36 11.74 -23.30 21.87
N ASN A 37 12.41 -22.16 21.60
CA ASN A 37 11.73 -20.92 21.21
C ASN A 37 12.12 -20.36 19.83
N LYS A 38 12.62 -21.19 18.91
CA LYS A 38 12.32 -20.89 17.50
C LYS A 38 10.85 -21.21 17.30
N LEU A 39 10.02 -20.20 17.53
CA LEU A 39 8.68 -20.10 17.00
C LEU A 39 8.66 -20.86 15.66
N ASP A 40 7.85 -21.92 15.58
CA ASP A 40 7.71 -22.90 14.48
C ASP A 40 7.59 -22.23 13.08
N ILE A 41 7.31 -20.94 13.12
CA ILE A 41 7.42 -19.95 12.07
C ILE A 41 8.64 -20.04 11.16
N GLN A 42 9.85 -20.22 11.69
CA GLN A 42 11.03 -20.34 10.82
C GLN A 42 11.10 -21.70 10.09
N GLN A 43 10.31 -22.69 10.52
CA GLN A 43 10.22 -23.99 9.86
C GLN A 43 9.21 -23.96 8.71
N ASP A 44 8.29 -22.99 8.70
CA ASP A 44 7.33 -22.75 7.63
C ASP A 44 7.95 -21.85 6.55
N SER A 45 8.81 -22.45 5.72
CA SER A 45 9.55 -21.75 4.64
C SER A 45 8.62 -20.99 3.71
N ASP A 46 7.48 -21.57 3.38
CA ASP A 46 6.52 -21.02 2.41
C ASP A 46 5.91 -19.75 2.99
N ARG A 47 5.56 -19.75 4.28
CA ARG A 47 5.03 -18.54 4.91
C ARG A 47 6.07 -17.45 5.10
N VAL A 48 7.31 -17.81 5.44
CA VAL A 48 8.40 -16.83 5.48
C VAL A 48 8.55 -16.18 4.10
N GLN A 49 8.48 -16.97 3.04
CA GLN A 49 8.54 -16.45 1.67
C GLN A 49 7.33 -15.57 1.32
N ASN A 50 6.12 -15.99 1.70
CA ASN A 50 4.90 -15.20 1.49
C ASN A 50 4.94 -13.87 2.25
N LEU A 51 5.42 -13.86 3.49
CA LEU A 51 5.55 -12.61 4.27
C LEU A 51 6.64 -11.72 3.70
N LYS A 52 7.78 -12.26 3.25
CA LYS A 52 8.80 -11.48 2.52
C LYS A 52 8.21 -10.84 1.26
N TRP A 53 7.48 -11.62 0.49
CA TRP A 53 6.80 -11.12 -0.70
C TRP A 53 5.77 -10.04 -0.36
N TRP A 54 4.96 -10.21 0.69
CA TRP A 54 4.01 -9.19 1.13
C TRP A 54 4.71 -7.90 1.58
N LEU A 55 5.79 -7.99 2.36
CA LEU A 55 6.60 -6.84 2.75
C LEU A 55 7.21 -6.13 1.54
N GLU A 56 7.65 -6.86 0.51
CA GLU A 56 8.10 -6.28 -0.77
C GLU A 56 6.98 -5.46 -1.44
N LYS A 57 5.73 -5.91 -1.37
CA LYS A 57 4.58 -5.20 -1.95
C LYS A 57 4.13 -4.00 -1.13
N CYS A 58 4.30 -4.05 0.19
CA CYS A 58 3.99 -2.92 1.08
C CYS A 58 5.07 -1.84 1.09
N TYR A 59 6.30 -2.14 0.61
CA TYR A 59 7.41 -1.20 0.59
C TYR A 59 7.23 -0.12 -0.48
N VAL A 60 7.32 1.14 -0.06
CA VAL A 60 7.19 2.32 -0.92
C VAL A 60 8.46 3.14 -0.82
N GLU A 61 9.01 3.52 -1.97
CA GLU A 61 10.20 4.36 -2.06
C GLU A 61 9.94 5.54 -2.99
N GLU A 62 9.99 6.75 -2.43
CA GLU A 62 9.96 8.01 -3.16
C GLU A 62 11.38 8.56 -3.37
N GLU A 63 11.49 9.75 -3.97
CA GLU A 63 12.78 10.37 -4.27
C GLU A 63 13.65 10.54 -3.01
N GLU A 64 13.07 11.11 -1.94
CA GLU A 64 13.81 11.43 -0.71
C GLU A 64 13.55 10.46 0.44
N VAL A 65 12.39 9.81 0.48
CA VAL A 65 11.91 9.04 1.64
C VAL A 65 11.44 7.66 1.22
N ALA A 66 11.37 6.75 2.19
CA ALA A 66 10.82 5.42 2.01
C ALA A 66 10.11 4.98 3.28
N GLY A 67 9.21 4.01 3.15
CA GLY A 67 8.42 3.47 4.25
C GLY A 67 7.59 2.28 3.81
N PHE A 68 6.66 1.85 4.65
CA PHE A 68 5.70 0.81 4.32
C PHE A 68 4.26 1.33 4.44
N GLY A 69 3.41 0.93 3.50
CA GLY A 69 1.97 1.13 3.56
C GLY A 69 1.21 -0.15 3.92
N GLU A 70 -0.13 -0.08 3.93
CA GLU A 70 -0.98 -1.27 4.08
C GLU A 70 -1.47 -1.74 2.71
N TYR A 71 -1.08 -2.93 2.29
CA TYR A 71 -1.68 -3.59 1.14
C TYR A 71 -2.62 -4.69 1.63
N ASN A 72 -3.85 -4.69 1.12
CA ASN A 72 -4.82 -5.74 1.40
C ASN A 72 -4.32 -7.09 0.85
N ALA A 73 -4.05 -8.03 1.76
CA ALA A 73 -3.53 -9.35 1.41
C ALA A 73 -4.46 -10.19 0.51
N LEU A 74 -5.77 -9.89 0.46
CA LEU A 74 -6.69 -10.53 -0.50
C LEU A 74 -6.54 -9.98 -1.91
N ASP A 75 -6.26 -8.68 -2.04
CA ASP A 75 -6.09 -8.04 -3.35
C ASP A 75 -4.79 -8.51 -4.01
N LEU A 76 -3.79 -8.86 -3.20
CA LEU A 76 -2.57 -9.54 -3.64
C LEU A 76 -2.77 -10.96 -4.20
N ARG A 77 -3.97 -11.55 -4.07
CA ARG A 77 -4.27 -12.86 -4.65
C ARG A 77 -5.05 -12.78 -5.96
N LYS A 78 -5.52 -11.58 -6.29
CA LYS A 78 -6.44 -11.38 -7.39
C LYS A 78 -5.73 -10.62 -8.50
N PRO A 79 -5.84 -11.08 -9.75
CA PRO A 79 -5.32 -10.33 -10.86
C PRO A 79 -6.12 -9.05 -11.03
N ASN A 80 -5.45 -8.00 -11.47
CA ASN A 80 -6.00 -6.68 -11.75
C ASN A 80 -5.90 -6.41 -13.25
N LEU A 81 -7.01 -6.01 -13.88
CA LEU A 81 -7.12 -5.93 -15.33
C LEU A 81 -6.24 -4.82 -15.92
N TYR A 82 -6.20 -3.64 -15.29
CA TYR A 82 -5.32 -2.55 -15.72
C TYR A 82 -3.85 -2.97 -15.71
N THR A 83 -3.43 -3.57 -14.59
CA THR A 83 -2.06 -4.03 -14.38
C THR A 83 -1.69 -5.17 -15.32
N THR A 84 -2.60 -6.11 -15.55
CA THR A 84 -2.42 -7.21 -16.51
C THR A 84 -2.27 -6.66 -17.92
N TYR A 85 -3.15 -5.74 -18.34
CA TYR A 85 -3.09 -5.08 -19.64
C TYR A 85 -1.75 -4.40 -19.88
N GLY A 86 -1.30 -3.57 -18.94
CA GLY A 86 -0.05 -2.85 -19.09
C GLY A 86 1.16 -3.79 -19.07
N SER A 87 1.17 -4.80 -18.20
CA SER A 87 2.26 -5.79 -18.11
C SER A 87 2.39 -6.61 -19.40
N VAL A 88 1.26 -7.08 -19.95
CA VAL A 88 1.24 -7.80 -21.23
C VAL A 88 1.74 -6.92 -22.37
N LYS A 89 1.34 -5.63 -22.43
CA LYS A 89 1.83 -4.69 -23.44
C LYS A 89 3.34 -4.48 -23.33
N ILE A 90 3.86 -4.26 -22.12
CA ILE A 90 5.30 -4.10 -21.88
C ILE A 90 6.05 -5.35 -22.34
N LEU A 91 5.66 -6.54 -21.88
CA LEU A 91 6.33 -7.79 -22.24
C LEU A 91 6.33 -8.01 -23.75
N LYS A 92 5.19 -7.78 -24.41
CA LYS A 92 5.09 -7.87 -25.88
C LYS A 92 5.97 -6.83 -26.59
N ALA A 93 6.00 -5.58 -26.13
CA ALA A 93 6.85 -4.53 -26.69
C ALA A 93 8.35 -4.88 -26.57
N LEU A 94 8.71 -5.62 -25.52
CA LEU A 94 10.06 -6.12 -25.26
C LEU A 94 10.38 -7.46 -25.93
N GLY A 95 9.44 -8.02 -26.71
CA GLY A 95 9.60 -9.33 -27.35
C GLY A 95 9.68 -10.50 -26.36
N GLN A 96 9.20 -10.33 -25.13
CA GLN A 96 9.13 -11.37 -24.12
C GLN A 96 7.85 -12.19 -24.28
N CYS A 97 7.93 -13.49 -23.96
CA CYS A 97 6.75 -14.34 -23.92
C CYS A 97 5.90 -14.03 -22.69
N VAL A 98 4.59 -13.96 -22.87
CA VAL A 98 3.63 -13.97 -21.76
C VAL A 98 3.44 -15.41 -21.30
N GLU A 99 3.69 -15.67 -20.02
CA GLU A 99 3.52 -17.00 -19.44
C GLU A 99 2.03 -17.30 -19.18
N GLU A 100 1.61 -18.52 -19.51
CA GLU A 100 0.24 -19.03 -19.36
C GLU A 100 -0.84 -18.11 -19.96
N PRO A 101 -0.71 -17.70 -21.24
CA PRO A 101 -1.61 -16.73 -21.87
C PRO A 101 -3.08 -17.20 -21.93
N GLU A 102 -3.30 -18.52 -21.88
CA GLU A 102 -4.63 -19.12 -21.81
C GLU A 102 -5.36 -18.81 -20.49
N LYS A 103 -4.64 -18.83 -19.35
CA LYS A 103 -5.24 -18.55 -18.04
C LYS A 103 -5.68 -17.10 -17.95
N ILE A 104 -4.82 -16.19 -18.43
CA ILE A 104 -5.13 -14.77 -18.56
C ILE A 104 -6.36 -14.58 -19.45
N ALA A 105 -6.41 -15.24 -20.61
CA ALA A 105 -7.54 -15.11 -21.53
C ALA A 105 -8.85 -15.65 -20.92
N ASN A 106 -8.80 -16.77 -20.20
CA ASN A 106 -9.96 -17.34 -19.53
C ASN A 106 -10.47 -16.43 -18.41
N TRP A 107 -9.56 -15.92 -17.57
CA TRP A 107 -9.88 -14.98 -16.51
C TRP A 107 -10.49 -13.70 -17.07
N ILE A 108 -9.87 -13.05 -18.05
CA ILE A 108 -10.42 -11.83 -18.68
C ILE A 108 -11.82 -12.11 -19.24
N ASN A 109 -12.00 -13.21 -19.96
CA ASN A 109 -13.31 -13.60 -20.49
C ASN A 109 -14.33 -14.04 -19.42
N SER A 110 -13.94 -14.14 -18.15
CA SER A 110 -14.86 -14.33 -17.03
C SER A 110 -15.40 -12.99 -16.48
N LEU A 111 -14.72 -11.88 -16.75
CA LEU A 111 -15.12 -10.53 -16.36
C LEU A 111 -16.17 -9.91 -17.28
N GLN A 112 -16.44 -10.55 -18.43
CA GLN A 112 -17.41 -10.05 -19.40
C GLN A 112 -18.85 -10.18 -18.86
N LYS A 113 -19.60 -9.07 -18.89
CA LYS A 113 -21.02 -8.98 -18.50
C LYS A 113 -21.95 -9.29 -19.68
N GLU A 114 -23.22 -9.54 -19.38
CA GLU A 114 -24.25 -9.84 -20.39
C GLU A 114 -24.47 -8.73 -21.43
N ASN A 115 -24.23 -7.48 -21.07
CA ASN A 115 -24.32 -6.35 -21.99
C ASN A 115 -23.11 -6.25 -22.93
N GLY A 116 -22.06 -7.07 -22.75
CA GLY A 116 -20.83 -7.06 -23.53
C GLY A 116 -19.67 -6.29 -22.90
N SER A 117 -19.89 -5.45 -21.89
CA SER A 117 -18.79 -4.73 -21.22
C SER A 117 -17.95 -5.66 -20.34
N TYR A 118 -16.70 -5.28 -20.09
CA TYR A 118 -15.86 -5.91 -19.06
C TYR A 118 -15.89 -5.05 -17.80
N ASP A 119 -15.88 -5.70 -16.64
CA ASP A 119 -15.95 -5.06 -15.31
C ASP A 119 -15.06 -5.82 -14.33
N ASP A 120 -13.93 -5.24 -13.95
CA ASP A 120 -13.07 -5.77 -12.90
C ASP A 120 -13.32 -5.02 -11.59
N PRO A 121 -13.85 -5.70 -10.54
CA PRO A 121 -14.20 -5.06 -9.29
C PRO A 121 -13.03 -4.40 -8.56
N LEU A 122 -11.78 -4.63 -8.99
CA LEU A 122 -10.59 -4.03 -8.37
C LEU A 122 -10.14 -2.68 -8.98
N ASN A 123 -10.58 -2.28 -10.18
CA ASN A 123 -10.06 -1.05 -10.82
C ASN A 123 -10.87 0.21 -10.49
N ASP A 124 -12.15 0.07 -10.16
CA ASP A 124 -13.12 1.18 -10.12
C ASP A 124 -13.04 2.14 -11.34
N ALA A 125 -12.74 1.59 -12.52
CA ALA A 125 -12.64 2.37 -13.75
C ALA A 125 -13.99 2.46 -14.47
N PRO A 126 -14.19 3.44 -15.36
CA PRO A 126 -15.17 3.38 -16.45
C PRO A 126 -15.12 2.05 -17.20
N LEU A 127 -16.28 1.43 -17.41
CA LEU A 127 -16.45 0.17 -18.13
C LEU A 127 -15.86 0.22 -19.56
N LEU A 128 -15.85 1.39 -20.19
CA LEU A 128 -15.23 1.53 -21.51
C LEU A 128 -13.70 1.35 -21.45
N TRP A 129 -13.02 1.84 -20.41
CA TRP A 129 -11.59 1.58 -20.22
C TRP A 129 -11.32 0.11 -19.97
N GLU A 130 -12.10 -0.53 -19.11
CA GLU A 130 -11.94 -1.94 -18.79
C GLU A 130 -12.18 -2.83 -20.01
N THR A 131 -13.19 -2.47 -20.82
CA THR A 131 -13.47 -3.14 -22.10
C THR A 131 -12.28 -2.99 -23.07
N TYR A 132 -11.70 -1.80 -23.17
CA TYR A 132 -10.49 -1.59 -23.96
C TYR A 132 -9.30 -2.41 -23.45
N TRP A 133 -9.03 -2.39 -22.14
CA TRP A 133 -7.94 -3.16 -21.53
C TRP A 133 -8.10 -4.66 -21.75
N ALA A 134 -9.30 -5.20 -21.54
CA ALA A 134 -9.60 -6.61 -21.76
C ALA A 134 -9.36 -7.03 -23.21
N ILE A 135 -9.92 -6.30 -24.18
CA ILE A 135 -9.83 -6.63 -25.61
C ILE A 135 -8.39 -6.50 -26.11
N SER A 136 -7.69 -5.43 -25.72
CA SER A 136 -6.30 -5.23 -26.08
C SER A 136 -5.41 -6.32 -25.49
N THR A 137 -5.65 -6.73 -24.24
CA THR A 137 -4.92 -7.84 -23.61
C THR A 137 -5.15 -9.15 -24.33
N LEU A 138 -6.42 -9.52 -24.59
CA LEU A 138 -6.78 -10.74 -25.32
C LEU A 138 -6.10 -10.79 -26.68
N ASN A 139 -6.15 -9.69 -27.44
CA ASN A 139 -5.45 -9.59 -28.72
C ASN A 139 -3.93 -9.74 -28.56
N ASN A 140 -3.34 -9.14 -27.53
CA ASN A 140 -1.91 -9.24 -27.28
C ASN A 140 -1.44 -10.64 -26.88
N VAL A 141 -2.28 -11.41 -26.20
CA VAL A 141 -2.01 -12.82 -25.86
C VAL A 141 -2.49 -13.82 -26.92
N GLY A 142 -3.09 -13.34 -28.02
CA GLY A 142 -3.49 -14.17 -29.17
C GLY A 142 -4.86 -14.86 -29.05
N PHE A 143 -5.75 -14.35 -28.20
CA PHE A 143 -7.09 -14.87 -27.98
C PHE A 143 -8.17 -13.88 -28.45
N LYS A 144 -9.38 -14.39 -28.71
CA LYS A 144 -10.56 -13.58 -29.03
C LYS A 144 -11.49 -13.46 -27.81
N PRO A 145 -12.23 -12.36 -27.67
CA PRO A 145 -13.29 -12.26 -26.68
C PRO A 145 -14.48 -13.19 -27.01
N LYS A 146 -15.21 -13.65 -25.98
CA LYS A 146 -16.30 -14.64 -26.12
C LYS A 146 -17.52 -14.12 -26.88
N GLN A 147 -17.93 -12.88 -26.62
CA GLN A 147 -19.18 -12.28 -27.11
C GLN A 147 -18.89 -10.98 -27.86
N GLN A 148 -18.36 -11.09 -29.08
CA GLN A 148 -17.90 -9.95 -29.90
C GLN A 148 -19.04 -9.01 -30.33
N GLU A 149 -20.22 -9.56 -30.60
CA GLU A 149 -21.39 -8.80 -31.04
C GLU A 149 -21.92 -7.93 -29.90
N GLU A 150 -21.99 -8.48 -28.70
CA GLU A 150 -22.41 -7.81 -27.48
C GLU A 150 -21.45 -6.69 -27.10
N ILE A 151 -20.13 -6.92 -27.20
CA ILE A 151 -19.12 -5.87 -27.03
C ILE A 151 -19.36 -4.73 -28.03
N THR A 152 -19.59 -5.08 -29.29
CA THR A 152 -19.84 -4.10 -30.35
C THR A 152 -21.09 -3.28 -30.04
N ASN A 153 -22.18 -3.93 -29.65
CA ASN A 153 -23.42 -3.27 -29.26
C ASN A 153 -23.23 -2.36 -28.04
N PHE A 154 -22.47 -2.80 -27.03
CA PHE A 154 -22.12 -1.98 -25.88
C PHE A 154 -21.39 -0.71 -26.29
N VAL A 155 -20.27 -0.82 -27.01
CA VAL A 155 -19.47 0.37 -27.36
C VAL A 155 -20.24 1.32 -28.27
N LEU A 156 -21.08 0.80 -29.17
CA LEU A 156 -21.94 1.62 -30.02
C LEU A 156 -23.06 2.31 -29.24
N SER A 157 -23.56 1.70 -28.17
CA SER A 157 -24.59 2.31 -27.31
C SER A 157 -24.09 3.56 -26.58
N LEU A 158 -22.77 3.76 -26.49
CA LEU A 158 -22.14 4.94 -25.89
C LEU A 158 -22.07 6.13 -26.85
N GLN A 159 -22.52 5.98 -28.10
CA GLN A 159 -22.52 7.09 -29.06
C GLN A 159 -23.62 8.11 -28.70
N LYS A 160 -23.22 9.37 -28.57
CA LYS A 160 -24.10 10.50 -28.32
C LYS A 160 -24.76 10.99 -29.61
N THR A 161 -25.75 11.86 -29.44
CA THR A 161 -26.45 12.51 -30.56
C THR A 161 -25.58 13.44 -31.40
N ASP A 162 -24.46 13.93 -30.85
CA ASP A 162 -23.46 14.72 -31.59
C ASP A 162 -22.52 13.84 -32.44
N GLY A 163 -22.55 12.52 -32.26
CA GLY A 163 -21.73 11.54 -32.96
C GLY A 163 -20.44 11.14 -32.22
N LEU A 164 -20.05 11.84 -31.14
CA LEU A 164 -18.94 11.41 -30.29
C LEU A 164 -19.42 10.35 -29.29
N PHE A 165 -18.49 9.58 -28.74
CA PHE A 165 -18.76 8.62 -27.68
C PHE A 165 -18.50 9.25 -26.31
N CYS A 166 -19.15 8.74 -25.27
CA CYS A 166 -18.84 9.09 -23.88
C CYS A 166 -18.41 7.86 -23.08
N PHE A 167 -17.79 8.12 -21.92
CA PHE A 167 -17.65 7.09 -20.91
C PHE A 167 -19.02 6.76 -20.30
N ASP A 168 -19.14 5.60 -19.68
CA ASP A 168 -20.23 5.31 -18.74
C ASP A 168 -20.23 6.34 -17.60
N GLN A 169 -21.35 6.43 -16.86
CA GLN A 169 -21.74 7.55 -15.99
C GLN A 169 -20.75 7.92 -14.84
N LYS A 170 -19.58 7.29 -14.76
CA LYS A 170 -18.52 7.56 -13.78
C LYS A 170 -17.74 8.85 -14.04
N LEU A 171 -17.69 9.35 -15.28
CA LEU A 171 -16.94 10.56 -15.63
C LEU A 171 -17.86 11.71 -16.06
N PRO A 172 -17.45 12.98 -15.81
CA PRO A 172 -18.20 14.12 -16.29
C PRO A 172 -18.26 14.11 -17.82
N ASP A 173 -19.45 14.34 -18.35
CA ASP A 173 -19.66 14.53 -19.79
C ASP A 173 -19.04 15.86 -20.23
N ASN A 174 -17.79 15.79 -20.69
CA ASN A 174 -17.07 16.91 -21.25
C ASN A 174 -16.37 16.49 -22.55
N GLN A 175 -15.98 17.50 -23.32
CA GLN A 175 -15.41 17.29 -24.65
C GLN A 175 -14.13 16.46 -24.66
N GLU A 176 -13.24 16.65 -23.67
CA GLU A 176 -11.98 15.91 -23.56
C GLU A 176 -12.26 14.42 -23.32
N ASN A 177 -13.13 14.13 -22.37
CA ASN A 177 -13.58 12.77 -22.07
C ASN A 177 -14.26 12.12 -23.29
N ASN A 178 -15.06 12.88 -24.05
CA ASN A 178 -15.74 12.34 -25.22
C ASN A 178 -14.78 12.02 -26.38
N ILE A 179 -13.72 12.82 -26.57
CA ILE A 179 -12.66 12.52 -27.55
C ILE A 179 -11.89 11.27 -27.13
N ASN A 180 -11.50 11.18 -25.85
CA ASN A 180 -10.84 9.99 -25.30
C ASN A 180 -11.70 8.72 -25.48
N ALA A 181 -12.99 8.79 -25.13
CA ALA A 181 -13.92 7.68 -25.32
C ALA A 181 -14.04 7.29 -26.80
N THR A 182 -14.17 8.28 -27.70
CA THR A 182 -14.23 8.04 -29.15
C THR A 182 -12.99 7.32 -29.66
N HIS A 183 -11.80 7.75 -29.22
CA HIS A 183 -10.54 7.08 -29.57
C HIS A 183 -10.52 5.61 -29.14
N LEU A 184 -10.90 5.32 -27.89
CA LEU A 184 -10.90 3.96 -27.36
C LEU A 184 -11.91 3.05 -28.08
N VAL A 185 -13.09 3.58 -28.42
CA VAL A 185 -14.09 2.83 -29.20
C VAL A 185 -13.53 2.43 -30.56
N ILE A 186 -12.79 3.32 -31.24
CA ILE A 186 -12.16 3.00 -32.52
C ILE A 186 -11.10 1.91 -32.35
N GLU A 187 -10.24 2.00 -31.33
CA GLU A 187 -9.23 0.97 -31.04
C GLU A 187 -9.87 -0.40 -30.72
N ILE A 188 -10.96 -0.40 -29.94
CA ILE A 188 -11.75 -1.60 -29.66
C ILE A 188 -12.30 -2.19 -30.96
N LEU A 189 -13.02 -1.39 -31.76
CA LEU A 189 -13.65 -1.87 -32.99
C LEU A 189 -12.62 -2.35 -34.00
N ALA A 190 -11.47 -1.66 -34.11
CA ALA A 190 -10.34 -2.07 -34.95
C ALA A 190 -9.83 -3.46 -34.56
N THR A 191 -9.66 -3.70 -33.25
CA THR A 191 -9.20 -4.98 -32.70
C THR A 191 -10.20 -6.12 -32.91
N LEU A 192 -11.51 -5.82 -32.92
CA LEU A 192 -12.57 -6.82 -33.13
C LEU A 192 -12.75 -7.26 -34.59
N ASP A 193 -12.06 -6.64 -35.56
CA ASP A 193 -12.18 -6.93 -36.99
C ASP A 193 -13.62 -6.77 -37.55
N SER A 194 -14.40 -5.86 -36.98
CA SER A 194 -15.81 -5.64 -37.32
C SER A 194 -16.01 -4.70 -38.53
N ASP A 195 -15.47 -5.07 -39.69
CA ASP A 195 -15.38 -4.20 -40.87
C ASP A 195 -16.71 -3.67 -41.40
N SER A 196 -17.81 -4.42 -41.26
CA SER A 196 -19.13 -3.98 -41.71
C SER A 196 -19.80 -2.96 -40.79
N ILE A 197 -19.48 -2.97 -39.50
CA ILE A 197 -20.14 -2.13 -38.48
C ILE A 197 -19.37 -0.82 -38.25
N LYS A 198 -18.03 -0.83 -38.44
CA LYS A 198 -17.15 0.34 -38.32
C LYS A 198 -17.59 1.52 -39.20
N GLY A 199 -18.03 1.23 -40.43
CA GLY A 199 -18.12 2.24 -41.48
C GLY A 199 -19.25 3.26 -41.32
N GLU A 200 -20.41 2.88 -40.76
CA GLU A 200 -21.57 3.80 -40.66
C GLU A 200 -21.56 4.60 -39.36
N PHE A 201 -21.34 3.94 -38.22
CA PHE A 201 -21.36 4.61 -36.91
C PHE A 201 -20.22 5.62 -36.74
N LEU A 202 -19.00 5.27 -37.16
CA LEU A 202 -17.84 6.16 -37.04
C LEU A 202 -17.93 7.39 -37.95
N ARG A 203 -18.70 7.33 -39.05
CA ARG A 203 -18.93 8.49 -39.92
C ARG A 203 -19.63 9.64 -39.20
N HIS A 204 -20.49 9.34 -38.23
CA HIS A 204 -21.13 10.38 -37.41
C HIS A 204 -20.12 11.14 -36.54
N SER A 205 -18.99 10.52 -36.18
CA SER A 205 -17.92 11.16 -35.40
C SER A 205 -17.02 12.08 -36.25
N ILE A 206 -17.00 11.95 -37.59
CA ILE A 206 -16.12 12.74 -38.47
C ILE A 206 -16.37 14.24 -38.32
N LYS A 207 -17.65 14.65 -38.36
CA LYS A 207 -18.03 16.07 -38.28
C LYS A 207 -17.63 16.69 -36.92
N PRO A 208 -18.06 16.17 -35.75
CA PRO A 208 -17.69 16.77 -34.47
C PRO A 208 -16.17 16.75 -34.24
N LEU A 209 -15.44 15.71 -34.67
CA LEU A 209 -13.98 15.68 -34.59
C LEU A 209 -13.35 16.78 -35.47
N ARG A 210 -13.85 16.97 -36.69
CA ARG A 210 -13.41 18.06 -37.58
C ARG A 210 -13.68 19.43 -36.96
N ASP A 211 -14.89 19.65 -36.43
CA ASP A 211 -15.25 20.91 -35.76
C ASP A 211 -14.28 21.20 -34.59
N GLN A 212 -13.83 20.16 -33.87
CA GLN A 212 -12.79 20.29 -32.84
C GLN A 212 -11.40 20.57 -33.38
N LEU A 213 -11.00 19.91 -34.46
CA LEU A 213 -9.72 20.17 -35.12
C LEU A 213 -9.65 21.60 -35.67
N ASP A 214 -10.74 22.10 -36.25
CA ASP A 214 -10.84 23.49 -36.72
C ASP A 214 -10.64 24.47 -35.56
N LEU A 215 -11.42 24.31 -34.48
CA LEU A 215 -11.32 25.15 -33.29
C LEU A 215 -9.90 25.13 -32.68
N ARG A 216 -9.35 23.94 -32.44
CA ARG A 216 -8.06 23.78 -31.76
C ARG A 216 -6.88 24.17 -32.64
N SER A 217 -6.93 23.88 -33.94
CA SER A 217 -5.88 24.33 -34.86
C SER A 217 -5.84 25.85 -34.97
N GLN A 218 -7.00 26.53 -34.95
CA GLN A 218 -7.06 27.99 -34.88
C GLN A 218 -6.45 28.50 -33.57
N GLU A 219 -6.86 27.97 -32.41
CA GLU A 219 -6.28 28.33 -31.10
C GLU A 219 -4.75 28.17 -31.08
N ILE A 220 -4.24 27.03 -31.57
CA ILE A 220 -2.81 26.74 -31.66
C ILE A 220 -2.12 27.74 -32.58
N ASN A 221 -2.62 27.93 -33.80
CA ASN A 221 -1.94 28.78 -34.79
C ASN A 221 -1.91 30.26 -34.40
N GLU A 222 -3.01 30.78 -33.82
CA GLU A 222 -3.13 32.17 -33.42
C GLU A 222 -2.40 32.49 -32.09
N SER A 223 -2.16 31.48 -31.25
CA SER A 223 -1.49 31.70 -29.97
C SER A 223 -0.07 32.25 -30.16
N ARG A 224 0.29 33.29 -29.39
CA ARG A 224 1.67 33.81 -29.39
C ARG A 224 2.58 33.09 -28.39
N VAL A 225 1.98 32.31 -27.49
CA VAL A 225 2.66 31.55 -26.43
C VAL A 225 2.37 30.06 -26.62
N ALA A 226 3.23 29.21 -26.07
CA ALA A 226 2.95 27.78 -26.04
C ALA A 226 1.63 27.54 -25.29
N LEU A 227 0.76 26.69 -25.84
CA LEU A 227 -0.46 26.30 -25.14
C LEU A 227 -0.12 25.32 -24.02
N PRO A 228 -1.01 25.20 -23.00
CA PRO A 228 -0.93 24.10 -22.04
C PRO A 228 -0.84 22.76 -22.77
N GLN A 229 -0.01 21.88 -22.22
CA GLN A 229 0.33 20.61 -22.83
C GLN A 229 -0.88 19.69 -23.01
N GLU A 230 -1.85 19.79 -22.10
CA GLU A 230 -3.12 19.08 -22.16
C GLU A 230 -3.90 19.46 -23.42
N LYS A 231 -3.90 20.75 -23.81
CA LYS A 231 -4.58 21.20 -25.04
C LYS A 231 -3.88 20.69 -26.30
N ASN A 232 -2.55 20.74 -26.31
CA ASN A 232 -1.75 20.22 -27.42
C ASN A 232 -1.95 18.70 -27.56
N GLY A 233 -1.94 17.98 -26.44
CA GLY A 233 -2.22 16.54 -26.40
C GLY A 233 -3.62 16.22 -26.92
N LEU A 234 -4.65 16.94 -26.46
CA LEU A 234 -6.02 16.74 -26.91
C LEU A 234 -6.18 16.99 -28.42
N PHE A 235 -5.52 18.02 -28.96
CA PHE A 235 -5.52 18.28 -30.40
C PHE A 235 -4.91 17.12 -31.20
N LEU A 236 -3.75 16.62 -30.79
CA LEU A 236 -3.08 15.50 -31.46
C LEU A 236 -3.89 14.21 -31.36
N LEU A 237 -4.46 13.92 -30.19
CA LEU A 237 -5.37 12.78 -30.00
C LEU A 237 -6.58 12.90 -30.92
N THR A 238 -7.21 14.08 -31.00
CA THR A 238 -8.35 14.33 -31.91
C THR A 238 -7.95 14.08 -33.36
N LEU A 239 -6.76 14.52 -33.76
CA LEU A 239 -6.27 14.36 -35.13
C LEU A 239 -5.98 12.89 -35.44
N ASN A 240 -5.32 12.19 -34.53
CA ASN A 240 -5.06 10.76 -34.66
C ASN A 240 -6.36 9.97 -34.77
N THR A 241 -7.33 10.27 -33.89
CA THR A 241 -8.67 9.68 -33.89
C THR A 241 -9.40 9.91 -35.22
N PHE A 242 -9.36 11.16 -35.72
CA PHE A 242 -9.95 11.51 -37.01
C PHE A 242 -9.34 10.72 -38.17
N LEU A 243 -8.00 10.60 -38.18
CA LEU A 243 -7.27 9.90 -39.24
C LEU A 243 -7.49 8.38 -39.19
N SER A 244 -7.69 7.79 -38.01
CA SER A 244 -8.06 6.38 -37.87
C SER A 244 -9.43 6.06 -38.47
N ILE A 245 -10.36 7.02 -38.51
CA ILE A 245 -11.69 6.84 -39.12
C ILE A 245 -11.65 7.05 -40.63
N SER A 246 -10.80 7.96 -41.11
CA SER A 246 -10.81 8.40 -42.51
C SER A 246 -9.39 8.68 -43.04
N PRO A 247 -8.57 7.63 -43.21
CA PRO A 247 -7.17 7.76 -43.63
C PRO A 247 -7.01 8.37 -45.03
N GLU A 248 -8.04 8.32 -45.87
CA GLU A 248 -8.05 8.89 -47.21
C GLU A 248 -8.32 10.40 -47.28
N ILE A 249 -8.70 11.04 -46.17
CA ILE A 249 -9.04 12.47 -46.16
C ILE A 249 -7.77 13.32 -46.24
N PHE A 250 -7.78 14.27 -47.17
CA PHE A 250 -6.75 15.32 -47.24
C PHE A 250 -6.74 16.16 -45.96
N ILE A 251 -5.57 16.27 -45.32
CA ILE A 251 -5.37 17.05 -44.11
C ILE A 251 -5.25 18.54 -44.48
N PRO A 252 -6.15 19.41 -43.98
CA PRO A 252 -6.07 20.85 -44.17
C PRO A 252 -4.72 21.45 -43.75
N GLU A 253 -4.27 22.47 -44.51
CA GLU A 253 -2.98 23.14 -44.26
C GLU A 253 -2.89 23.75 -42.85
N ASN A 254 -3.99 24.29 -42.31
CA ASN A 254 -4.04 24.82 -40.96
C ASN A 254 -3.77 23.75 -39.89
N TYR A 255 -4.14 22.49 -40.13
CA TYR A 255 -3.84 21.39 -39.20
C TYR A 255 -2.35 21.06 -39.27
N VAL A 256 -1.79 20.98 -40.48
CA VAL A 256 -0.34 20.77 -40.68
C VAL A 256 0.48 21.86 -39.98
N LEU A 257 0.07 23.13 -40.09
CA LEU A 257 0.71 24.24 -39.39
C LEU A 257 0.64 24.07 -37.87
N ALA A 258 -0.53 23.70 -37.34
CA ALA A 258 -0.73 23.47 -35.91
C ALA A 258 0.13 22.31 -35.40
N VAL A 259 0.16 21.16 -36.09
CA VAL A 259 1.00 20.01 -35.72
C VAL A 259 2.48 20.37 -35.74
N ASN A 260 2.95 21.09 -36.78
CA ASN A 260 4.35 21.55 -36.83
C ASN A 260 4.68 22.54 -35.72
N LYS A 261 3.70 23.33 -35.26
CA LYS A 261 3.88 24.21 -34.10
C LYS A 261 4.00 23.42 -32.81
N VAL A 262 3.10 22.47 -32.56
CA VAL A 262 3.17 21.56 -31.40
C VAL A 262 4.49 20.77 -31.40
N ALA A 263 4.95 20.29 -32.55
CA ALA A 263 6.23 19.60 -32.70
C ALA A 263 7.45 20.47 -32.36
N LYS A 264 7.37 21.79 -32.53
CA LYS A 264 8.42 22.72 -32.06
C LYS A 264 8.33 22.92 -30.55
N GLU A 265 7.13 23.09 -30.03
CA GLU A 265 6.87 23.33 -28.60
C GLU A 265 7.24 22.14 -27.71
N VAL A 266 7.01 20.89 -28.17
CA VAL A 266 7.31 19.66 -27.42
C VAL A 266 8.77 19.60 -26.98
N THR A 267 9.65 20.31 -27.69
CA THR A 267 11.08 20.34 -27.36
C THR A 267 11.40 21.06 -26.05
N SER A 268 10.47 21.85 -25.54
CA SER A 268 10.58 22.57 -24.26
C SER A 268 9.96 21.84 -23.07
N PHE A 269 9.15 20.80 -23.29
CA PHE A 269 8.40 20.15 -22.21
C PHE A 269 9.29 19.40 -21.21
N ASP A 270 8.77 19.14 -20.01
CA ASP A 270 9.55 18.65 -18.87
C ASP A 270 9.66 17.12 -18.79
N GLY A 271 9.26 16.39 -19.83
CA GLY A 271 9.36 14.93 -19.88
C GLY A 271 8.38 14.24 -18.92
N ASP A 272 7.30 14.90 -18.55
CA ASP A 272 6.17 14.29 -17.84
C ASP A 272 5.43 13.26 -18.73
N PRO A 273 4.47 12.49 -18.17
CA PRO A 273 3.71 11.49 -18.92
C PRO A 273 3.03 12.03 -20.18
N PHE A 274 2.46 13.24 -20.11
CA PHE A 274 1.80 13.85 -21.25
C PHE A 274 2.81 14.18 -22.36
N THR A 275 4.09 14.41 -22.01
CA THR A 275 5.14 14.74 -22.98
C THR A 275 5.41 13.50 -23.81
N VAL A 276 5.53 12.35 -23.16
CA VAL A 276 5.75 11.06 -23.79
C VAL A 276 4.62 10.73 -24.76
N LYS A 277 3.36 10.82 -24.29
CA LYS A 277 2.16 10.60 -25.15
C LYS A 277 2.13 11.54 -26.35
N THR A 278 2.40 12.83 -26.14
CA THR A 278 2.45 13.84 -27.21
C THR A 278 3.50 13.50 -28.27
N ILE A 279 4.72 13.10 -27.86
CA ILE A 279 5.78 12.73 -28.82
C ILE A 279 5.39 11.46 -29.60
N ASN A 280 4.85 10.44 -28.93
CA ASN A 280 4.38 9.23 -29.62
C ASN A 280 3.29 9.57 -30.65
N TRP A 281 2.29 10.38 -30.30
CA TRP A 281 1.28 10.81 -31.27
C TRP A 281 1.87 11.58 -32.46
N LEU A 282 2.83 12.48 -32.24
CA LEU A 282 3.52 13.17 -33.34
C LEU A 282 4.24 12.19 -34.27
N ILE A 283 4.92 11.18 -33.71
CA ILE A 283 5.62 10.17 -34.50
C ILE A 283 4.62 9.29 -35.27
N ASN A 284 3.52 8.86 -34.65
CA ASN A 284 2.51 8.02 -35.28
C ASN A 284 1.81 8.78 -36.43
N ILE A 285 1.41 10.03 -36.20
CA ILE A 285 0.86 10.91 -37.24
C ILE A 285 1.84 11.04 -38.42
N ARG A 286 3.14 11.23 -38.17
CA ARG A 286 4.14 11.29 -39.24
C ARG A 286 4.26 9.98 -40.01
N ASN A 287 4.33 8.85 -39.30
CA ASN A 287 4.67 7.56 -39.89
C ASN A 287 3.50 6.93 -40.66
N GLU A 288 2.29 7.07 -40.13
CA GLU A 288 1.12 6.33 -40.64
C GLU A 288 0.28 7.14 -41.63
N GLN A 289 0.31 8.49 -41.54
CA GLN A 289 -0.72 9.33 -42.16
C GLN A 289 -0.20 10.25 -43.27
N ASN A 290 1.04 10.04 -43.74
CA ASN A 290 1.69 10.85 -44.80
C ASN A 290 1.62 12.37 -44.57
N VAL A 291 1.51 12.82 -43.31
CA VAL A 291 1.46 14.25 -42.98
C VAL A 291 2.85 14.84 -43.19
N PRO A 292 3.00 15.98 -43.90
CA PRO A 292 4.29 16.65 -44.08
C PRO A 292 4.75 17.32 -42.77
N LEU A 293 5.12 16.48 -41.81
CA LEU A 293 5.56 16.85 -40.46
C LEU A 293 7.08 16.74 -40.37
N VAL A 294 7.73 17.85 -39.99
CA VAL A 294 9.16 17.89 -39.74
C VAL A 294 9.41 17.67 -38.25
N LEU A 295 9.83 16.46 -37.87
CA LEU A 295 10.30 16.18 -36.51
C LEU A 295 11.83 16.20 -36.46
N ASP A 296 12.36 16.94 -35.49
CA ASP A 296 13.78 16.89 -35.11
C ASP A 296 14.02 15.68 -34.20
N PHE A 297 14.26 14.52 -34.82
CA PHE A 297 14.49 13.28 -34.08
C PHE A 297 15.71 13.33 -33.15
N GLU A 298 16.75 14.09 -33.49
CA GLU A 298 17.91 14.26 -32.60
C GLU A 298 17.50 15.01 -31.33
N LYS A 299 16.71 16.08 -31.46
CA LYS A 299 16.21 16.80 -30.30
C LYS A 299 15.25 15.95 -29.46
N LEU A 300 14.38 15.16 -30.08
CA LEU A 300 13.49 14.23 -29.36
C LEU A 300 14.27 13.14 -28.62
N ARG A 301 15.35 12.61 -29.22
CA ARG A 301 16.28 11.69 -28.53
C ARG A 301 16.93 12.36 -27.33
N GLU A 302 17.42 13.58 -27.49
CA GLU A 302 18.04 14.35 -26.39
C GLU A 302 17.08 14.53 -25.21
N ILE A 303 15.83 14.91 -25.48
CA ILE A 303 14.80 15.10 -24.45
C ILE A 303 14.45 13.79 -23.78
N THR A 304 14.31 12.71 -24.55
CA THR A 304 14.01 11.38 -24.01
C THR A 304 15.11 10.95 -23.05
N LEU A 305 16.39 11.08 -23.44
CA LEU A 305 17.53 10.72 -22.61
C LEU A 305 17.68 11.61 -21.37
N ARG A 306 17.45 12.93 -21.50
CA ARG A 306 17.73 13.89 -20.41
C ARG A 306 16.57 14.12 -19.46
N LYS A 307 15.33 14.10 -19.96
CA LYS A 307 14.13 14.50 -19.20
C LYS A 307 13.18 13.33 -18.92
N VAL A 308 13.03 12.39 -19.86
CA VAL A 308 12.13 11.24 -19.67
C VAL A 308 12.84 10.14 -18.87
N TYR A 309 14.02 9.70 -19.31
CA TYR A 309 14.77 8.63 -18.63
C TYR A 309 15.24 9.01 -17.23
N SER A 310 15.47 10.30 -16.96
CA SER A 310 15.82 10.79 -15.62
C SER A 310 14.70 10.59 -14.59
N LYS A 311 13.47 10.33 -15.04
CA LYS A 311 12.29 10.09 -14.19
C LYS A 311 11.97 8.60 -14.02
N LEU A 312 12.72 7.71 -14.67
CA LEU A 312 12.54 6.27 -14.48
C LEU A 312 13.01 5.87 -13.08
N SER A 313 12.28 4.95 -12.47
CA SER A 313 12.64 4.35 -11.19
C SER A 313 13.93 3.52 -11.28
N LYS A 314 14.43 3.08 -10.13
CA LYS A 314 15.55 2.11 -10.03
C LYS A 314 15.26 0.75 -10.67
N ASN A 315 14.03 0.48 -11.10
CA ASN A 315 13.61 -0.72 -11.81
C ASN A 315 13.36 -0.46 -13.30
N GLY A 316 13.69 0.74 -13.80
CA GLY A 316 13.45 1.11 -15.21
C GLY A 316 11.98 1.42 -15.54
N ALA A 317 11.04 1.30 -14.60
CA ALA A 317 9.64 1.67 -14.81
C ALA A 317 9.41 3.17 -14.64
N TYR A 318 8.41 3.71 -15.34
CA TYR A 318 7.88 5.05 -15.06
C TYR A 318 6.95 4.98 -13.86
N LEU A 319 7.04 5.95 -12.95
CA LEU A 319 6.23 5.97 -11.75
C LEU A 319 5.06 6.96 -11.86
N PHE A 320 3.87 6.55 -11.41
CA PHE A 320 2.76 7.44 -11.10
C PHE A 320 2.42 7.30 -9.61
N LEU A 321 2.48 8.43 -8.88
CA LEU A 321 2.30 8.44 -7.42
C LEU A 321 3.20 7.40 -6.71
N GLY A 322 4.46 7.29 -7.14
CA GLY A 322 5.45 6.39 -6.53
C GLY A 322 5.40 4.92 -7.00
N ASN A 323 4.45 4.52 -7.84
CA ASN A 323 4.33 3.12 -8.29
C ASN A 323 4.50 2.97 -9.79
N ILE A 324 4.86 1.76 -10.19
CA ILE A 324 4.91 1.38 -11.60
C ILE A 324 3.55 1.64 -12.23
N ASP A 325 3.51 2.60 -13.14
CA ASP A 325 2.38 2.74 -14.03
C ASP A 325 2.71 2.00 -15.32
N PRO A 326 2.05 0.87 -15.59
CA PRO A 326 2.44 0.03 -16.71
C PRO A 326 1.99 0.60 -18.06
N ASP A 327 0.95 1.45 -18.12
CA ASP A 327 0.55 2.14 -19.36
C ASP A 327 1.58 3.22 -19.72
N LEU A 328 1.95 4.07 -18.76
CA LEU A 328 2.98 5.09 -18.96
C LEU A 328 4.36 4.48 -19.22
N THR A 329 4.70 3.39 -18.54
CA THR A 329 5.94 2.65 -18.80
C THR A 329 5.96 2.11 -20.23
N ASN A 330 4.83 1.57 -20.72
CA ASN A 330 4.69 1.16 -22.10
C ASN A 330 4.85 2.34 -23.08
N ASP A 331 4.30 3.52 -22.78
CA ASP A 331 4.46 4.69 -23.65
C ASP A 331 5.94 5.11 -23.79
N VAL A 332 6.72 5.04 -22.70
CA VAL A 332 8.16 5.34 -22.74
C VAL A 332 8.91 4.27 -23.54
N LEU A 333 8.49 3.00 -23.44
CA LEU A 333 9.06 1.91 -24.25
C LEU A 333 8.79 2.12 -25.74
N GLU A 334 7.55 2.45 -26.09
CA GLU A 334 7.15 2.76 -27.47
C GLU A 334 7.94 3.96 -27.99
N LEU A 335 8.07 5.03 -27.20
CA LEU A 335 8.87 6.20 -27.54
C LEU A 335 10.33 5.81 -27.81
N SER A 336 10.90 4.97 -26.95
CA SER A 336 12.28 4.50 -27.10
C SER A 336 12.46 3.72 -28.41
N LYS A 337 11.54 2.80 -28.70
CA LYS A 337 11.52 2.03 -29.94
C LYS A 337 11.38 2.93 -31.18
N ASN A 338 10.43 3.86 -31.14
CA ASN A 338 10.16 4.82 -32.22
C ASN A 338 11.36 5.75 -32.51
N LEU A 339 12.16 6.06 -31.49
CA LEU A 339 13.38 6.86 -31.64
C LEU A 339 14.64 6.03 -31.93
N GLY A 340 14.54 4.70 -31.94
CA GLY A 340 15.69 3.80 -32.09
C GLY A 340 16.66 3.86 -30.90
N LEU A 341 16.15 4.14 -29.70
CA LEU A 341 16.90 4.18 -28.45
C LEU A 341 16.85 2.82 -27.74
N SER A 342 17.94 2.46 -27.05
CA SER A 342 17.93 1.33 -26.11
C SER A 342 17.25 1.74 -24.82
N TYR A 343 16.27 0.95 -24.37
CA TYR A 343 15.58 1.22 -23.11
C TYR A 343 16.51 0.91 -21.92
N PRO A 344 16.64 1.82 -20.94
CA PRO A 344 17.53 1.63 -19.81
C PRO A 344 16.95 0.60 -18.83
N MET A 345 17.81 -0.20 -18.21
CA MET A 345 17.43 -1.10 -17.12
C MET A 345 16.37 -2.15 -17.51
N LEU A 346 16.36 -2.54 -18.78
CA LEU A 346 15.40 -3.46 -19.37
C LEU A 346 15.20 -4.75 -18.56
N GLU A 347 16.30 -5.42 -18.17
CA GLU A 347 16.26 -6.66 -17.39
C GLU A 347 15.56 -6.45 -16.05
N LYS A 348 15.88 -5.37 -15.34
CA LYS A 348 15.25 -5.02 -14.05
C LYS A 348 13.76 -4.73 -14.20
N LEU A 349 13.34 -4.12 -15.32
CA LEU A 349 11.93 -3.88 -15.59
C LEU A 349 11.18 -5.20 -15.78
N ILE A 350 11.77 -6.13 -16.56
CA ILE A 350 11.21 -7.46 -16.79
C ILE A 350 11.09 -8.20 -15.45
N ASP A 351 12.18 -8.27 -14.68
CA ASP A 351 12.20 -8.93 -13.37
C ASP A 351 11.13 -8.33 -12.45
N LYS A 352 11.03 -7.00 -12.41
CA LYS A 352 10.06 -6.34 -11.54
C LYS A 352 8.62 -6.60 -11.97
N ILE A 353 8.31 -6.65 -13.27
CA ILE A 353 6.97 -7.03 -13.76
C ILE A 353 6.66 -8.49 -13.40
N GLN A 354 7.61 -9.39 -13.59
CA GLN A 354 7.43 -10.81 -13.27
C GLN A 354 7.22 -11.04 -11.77
N ASN A 355 7.82 -10.22 -10.90
CA ASN A 355 7.59 -10.31 -9.45
C ASN A 355 6.14 -9.99 -9.02
N TYR A 356 5.32 -9.36 -9.88
CA TYR A 356 3.90 -9.09 -9.63
C TYR A 356 2.98 -10.06 -10.38
N ARG A 357 3.56 -11.02 -11.11
CA ARG A 357 2.79 -12.07 -11.78
C ARG A 357 2.21 -13.03 -10.75
N ILE A 358 0.97 -13.41 -10.98
CA ILE A 358 0.29 -14.54 -10.37
C ILE A 358 -0.25 -15.45 -11.48
N GLU A 359 -0.86 -16.59 -11.12
CA GLU A 359 -1.29 -17.61 -12.07
C GLU A 359 -2.21 -17.08 -13.20
N GLU A 360 -3.14 -16.18 -12.88
CA GLU A 360 -4.16 -15.69 -13.82
C GLU A 360 -3.86 -14.30 -14.42
N GLY A 361 -2.75 -13.67 -14.04
CA GLY A 361 -2.43 -12.30 -14.48
C GLY A 361 -1.43 -11.61 -13.55
N TRP A 362 -1.63 -10.32 -13.32
CA TRP A 362 -0.77 -9.53 -12.42
C TRP A 362 -1.59 -8.85 -11.34
N ILE A 363 -1.05 -8.80 -10.13
CA ILE A 363 -1.64 -8.08 -9.01
C ILE A 363 -1.47 -6.57 -9.19
N SER A 364 -2.37 -5.79 -8.62
CA SER A 364 -2.35 -4.34 -8.79
C SER A 364 -1.00 -3.71 -8.37
N PHE A 365 -0.46 -2.83 -9.21
CA PHE A 365 0.71 -2.00 -8.86
C PHE A 365 0.34 -0.81 -7.94
N THR A 366 -0.87 -0.74 -7.39
CA THR A 366 -1.38 0.46 -6.69
C THR A 366 -0.58 0.89 -5.47
N TYR A 367 -0.61 2.21 -5.25
CA TYR A 367 -0.07 2.90 -4.09
C TYR A 367 -0.80 2.55 -2.81
N THR A 368 -0.05 2.10 -1.81
CA THR A 368 -0.49 2.19 -0.42
C THR A 368 0.26 3.34 0.21
N PRO A 369 -0.41 4.38 0.75
CA PRO A 369 0.28 5.48 1.38
C PRO A 369 1.23 4.98 2.47
N MET A 370 2.45 5.51 2.48
CA MET A 370 3.37 5.26 3.59
C MET A 370 2.69 5.63 4.90
N SER A 371 2.73 4.72 5.86
CA SER A 371 2.18 4.90 7.19
C SER A 371 3.27 4.64 8.22
N ILE A 372 3.38 5.51 9.22
CA ILE A 372 4.41 5.39 10.26
C ILE A 372 4.18 4.12 11.09
N SER A 373 2.93 3.81 11.44
CA SER A 373 2.61 2.57 12.17
C SER A 373 2.93 1.34 11.35
N ASN A 374 2.60 1.35 10.05
CA ASN A 374 2.86 0.21 9.18
C ASN A 374 4.34 0.03 8.90
N THR A 375 5.09 1.13 8.81
CA THR A 375 6.55 1.11 8.75
C THR A 375 7.13 0.43 9.99
N TYR A 376 6.65 0.78 11.20
CA TYR A 376 7.06 0.09 12.42
C TYR A 376 6.72 -1.42 12.40
N TYR A 377 5.46 -1.77 12.08
CA TYR A 377 5.03 -3.18 12.04
C TYR A 377 5.82 -3.99 11.01
N ALA A 378 6.03 -3.45 9.82
CA ALA A 378 6.79 -4.07 8.75
C ALA A 378 8.27 -4.27 9.14
N LEU A 379 8.92 -3.27 9.74
CA LEU A 379 10.31 -3.39 10.21
C LEU A 379 10.46 -4.46 11.30
N TYR A 380 9.51 -4.51 12.24
CA TYR A 380 9.52 -5.56 13.25
C TYR A 380 9.41 -6.94 12.60
N LEU A 381 8.44 -7.14 11.69
CA LEU A 381 8.25 -8.41 10.99
C LEU A 381 9.46 -8.77 10.11
N ALA A 382 10.04 -7.79 9.43
CA ALA A 382 11.23 -7.95 8.61
C ALA A 382 12.41 -8.49 9.42
N GLY A 383 12.66 -7.93 10.62
CA GLY A 383 13.68 -8.42 11.54
C GLY A 383 13.42 -9.86 12.02
N LYS A 384 12.16 -10.28 12.15
CA LYS A 384 11.81 -11.67 12.55
C LYS A 384 12.06 -12.70 11.46
N ILE A 385 11.92 -12.32 10.20
CA ILE A 385 12.03 -13.23 9.05
C ILE A 385 13.31 -13.04 8.22
N GLY A 386 14.17 -12.08 8.59
CA GLY A 386 15.36 -11.74 7.82
C GLY A 386 15.03 -11.21 6.44
N TYR A 387 14.11 -10.25 6.36
CA TYR A 387 13.86 -9.44 5.16
C TYR A 387 14.68 -8.15 5.27
N GLU A 388 15.48 -7.83 4.25
CA GLU A 388 16.42 -6.70 4.24
C GLU A 388 16.33 -5.89 2.92
N GLU A 389 15.35 -6.17 2.06
CA GLU A 389 15.21 -5.51 0.75
C GLU A 389 14.46 -4.17 0.85
N PHE A 390 14.98 -3.26 1.68
CA PHE A 390 14.49 -1.89 1.82
C PHE A 390 15.64 -0.90 2.01
N ASN A 391 15.36 0.39 1.85
CA ASN A 391 16.37 1.45 1.99
C ASN A 391 16.34 2.05 3.41
N ASP A 392 17.20 1.53 4.30
CA ASP A 392 17.32 1.95 5.69
C ASP A 392 17.52 3.46 5.84
N ASP A 393 18.39 4.06 5.03
CA ASP A 393 18.72 5.48 5.12
C ASP A 393 17.49 6.36 4.83
N LYS A 394 16.72 6.01 3.78
CA LYS A 394 15.50 6.73 3.43
C LYS A 394 14.38 6.53 4.44
N ILE A 395 14.24 5.33 5.01
CA ILE A 395 13.28 5.08 6.10
C ILE A 395 13.68 5.89 7.34
N GLN A 396 14.95 5.87 7.74
CA GLN A 396 15.41 6.69 8.86
C GLN A 396 15.16 8.17 8.61
N LEU A 397 15.37 8.68 7.39
CA LEU A 397 15.07 10.07 7.05
C LEU A 397 13.57 10.37 7.21
N TYR A 398 12.69 9.50 6.72
CA TYR A 398 11.25 9.60 6.87
C TYR A 398 10.85 9.68 8.36
N LEU A 399 11.30 8.73 9.17
CA LEU A 399 10.97 8.66 10.60
C LEU A 399 11.54 9.87 11.39
N ARG A 400 12.76 10.29 11.07
CA ARG A 400 13.40 11.48 11.69
C ARG A 400 12.67 12.77 11.31
N ARG A 401 12.13 12.88 10.09
CA ARG A 401 11.29 14.02 9.68
C ARG A 401 10.00 14.06 10.49
N THR A 402 9.35 12.92 10.69
CA THR A 402 8.14 12.80 11.54
C THR A 402 8.43 13.23 12.98
N LEU A 403 9.51 12.77 13.59
CA LEU A 403 9.88 13.19 14.95
C LEU A 403 10.22 14.68 15.06
N ASN A 404 10.80 15.27 14.02
CA ASN A 404 11.21 16.68 14.01
C ASN A 404 10.08 17.66 13.67
N LYS A 405 8.97 17.19 13.10
CA LYS A 405 7.80 18.02 12.82
C LYS A 405 7.29 18.62 14.13
N GLU A 406 7.11 19.94 14.14
CA GLU A 406 6.46 20.60 15.28
C GLU A 406 5.06 20.02 15.42
N SER A 407 4.81 19.40 16.58
CA SER A 407 3.59 18.63 16.78
C SER A 407 2.36 19.53 16.70
N THR A 408 1.41 19.20 15.82
CA THR A 408 0.02 19.43 16.18
C THR A 408 -0.35 18.41 17.26
N PRO A 409 -1.21 18.74 18.24
CA PRO A 409 -1.62 17.82 19.31
C PRO A 409 -2.09 16.42 18.86
N THR A 410 -2.45 16.25 17.59
CA THR A 410 -3.01 15.02 17.02
C THR A 410 -1.97 14.02 16.47
N ASP A 411 -0.66 14.23 16.67
CA ASP A 411 0.42 13.49 15.99
C ASP A 411 1.23 12.54 16.92
N TYR A 412 0.76 12.24 18.14
CA TYR A 412 1.54 11.45 19.09
C TYR A 412 1.62 9.97 18.74
N LYS A 413 0.61 9.44 18.05
CA LYS A 413 0.63 8.08 17.51
C LYS A 413 1.79 7.87 16.55
N ASP A 414 1.95 8.77 15.58
CA ASP A 414 3.04 8.70 14.62
C ASP A 414 4.39 8.96 15.28
N LYS A 415 4.49 9.90 16.23
CA LYS A 415 5.73 10.09 16.99
C LYS A 415 6.14 8.84 17.78
N TYR A 416 5.19 8.17 18.43
CA TYR A 416 5.45 6.91 19.14
C TYR A 416 5.96 5.84 18.17
N PHE A 417 5.24 5.57 17.09
CA PHE A 417 5.66 4.54 16.15
C PHE A 417 6.95 4.90 15.39
N ALA A 418 7.19 6.19 15.10
CA ALA A 418 8.45 6.63 14.50
C ALA A 418 9.64 6.40 15.42
N PHE A 419 9.46 6.69 16.71
CA PHE A 419 10.47 6.40 17.74
C PHE A 419 10.76 4.90 17.83
N MET A 420 9.72 4.06 17.95
CA MET A 420 9.87 2.61 18.03
C MET A 420 10.54 2.03 16.76
N ALA A 421 10.17 2.52 15.58
CA ALA A 421 10.77 2.10 14.31
C ALA A 421 12.27 2.46 14.23
N LEU A 422 12.65 3.65 14.71
CA LEU A 422 14.06 4.04 14.76
C LEU A 422 14.87 3.16 15.70
N GLN A 423 14.31 2.73 16.83
CA GLN A 423 14.98 1.78 17.73
C GLN A 423 15.19 0.39 17.11
N LEU A 424 14.31 -0.03 16.18
CA LEU A 424 14.50 -1.27 15.44
C LEU A 424 15.66 -1.18 14.44
N LEU A 425 15.79 -0.04 13.74
CA LEU A 425 16.85 0.20 12.76
C LEU A 425 18.20 0.52 13.39
N ASP A 426 18.17 1.23 14.51
CA ASP A 426 19.34 1.64 15.29
C ASP A 426 19.06 1.37 16.77
N PRO A 427 19.44 0.19 17.30
CA PRO A 427 19.25 -0.14 18.71
C PRO A 427 19.96 0.81 19.67
N ASN A 428 20.95 1.58 19.18
CA ASN A 428 21.65 2.61 19.95
C ASN A 428 21.17 4.01 19.56
N PHE A 429 19.91 4.15 19.15
CA PHE A 429 19.27 5.43 18.87
C PHE A 429 19.19 6.29 20.15
N GLU A 430 20.32 6.86 20.50
CA GLU A 430 20.58 7.78 21.60
C GLU A 430 21.30 8.99 21.00
N GLY A 431 20.92 10.21 21.39
CA GLY A 431 21.58 11.41 20.89
C GLY A 431 20.70 12.64 20.87
N ILE A 432 21.07 13.62 20.03
CA ILE A 432 20.43 14.94 20.00
C ILE A 432 18.92 14.84 19.74
N LEU A 433 18.49 13.95 18.84
CA LEU A 433 17.08 13.80 18.51
C LEU A 433 16.28 13.15 19.65
N PHE A 434 16.86 12.16 20.34
CA PHE A 434 16.27 11.53 21.52
C PHE A 434 16.04 12.56 22.64
N GLU A 435 17.08 13.34 22.98
CA GLU A 435 17.00 14.37 24.03
C GLU A 435 16.06 15.52 23.64
N LYS A 436 16.05 15.89 22.35
CA LYS A 436 15.11 16.88 21.81
C LYS A 436 13.66 16.40 21.98
N LEU A 437 13.37 15.15 21.60
CA LEU A 437 12.03 14.57 21.76
C LEU A 437 11.64 14.53 23.25
N LYS A 438 12.53 14.06 24.12
CA LYS A 438 12.32 14.05 25.57
C LYS A 438 11.96 15.43 26.13
N THR A 439 12.73 16.44 25.73
CA THR A 439 12.49 17.85 26.12
C THR A 439 11.15 18.36 25.57
N GLU A 440 10.82 18.03 24.33
CA GLU A 440 9.54 18.39 23.70
C GLU A 440 8.35 17.80 24.46
N ILE A 441 8.39 16.50 24.77
CA ILE A 441 7.34 15.80 25.52
C ILE A 441 7.12 16.42 26.90
N ILE A 442 8.20 16.68 27.65
CA ILE A 442 8.12 17.33 28.96
C ILE A 442 7.50 18.73 28.84
N ARG A 443 7.91 19.51 27.83
CA ARG A 443 7.40 20.87 27.61
C ARG A 443 5.91 20.86 27.28
N GLN A 444 5.45 19.91 26.46
CA GLN A 444 4.07 19.86 25.97
C GLN A 444 3.10 19.17 26.93
N ALA A 445 3.59 18.37 27.87
CA ALA A 445 2.76 17.56 28.78
C ALA A 445 1.62 18.35 29.46
N SER A 446 1.91 19.57 29.92
CA SER A 446 0.93 20.40 30.64
C SER A 446 -0.16 21.02 29.77
N ASP A 447 0.18 21.32 28.51
CA ASP A 447 -0.69 21.99 27.54
C ASP A 447 -1.49 20.99 26.70
N PHE A 448 -0.91 19.82 26.47
CA PHE A 448 -1.50 18.77 25.65
C PHE A 448 -2.66 18.05 26.35
N ILE A 449 -2.55 17.82 27.67
CA ILE A 449 -3.59 17.13 28.43
C ILE A 449 -4.68 18.13 28.81
N THR A 450 -5.75 18.12 28.02
CA THR A 450 -6.96 18.91 28.22
C THR A 450 -8.19 17.99 28.20
N GLU A 451 -9.32 18.49 28.69
CA GLU A 451 -10.59 17.75 28.63
C GLU A 451 -11.01 17.36 27.19
N LYS A 452 -10.52 18.10 26.19
CA LYS A 452 -10.81 17.88 24.76
C LYS A 452 -9.84 16.92 24.08
N THR A 453 -8.81 16.45 24.77
CA THR A 453 -7.79 15.60 24.17
C THR A 453 -8.36 14.21 23.92
N GLU A 454 -8.17 13.71 22.69
CA GLU A 454 -8.61 12.37 22.32
C GLU A 454 -7.85 11.32 23.13
N LEU A 455 -8.58 10.32 23.63
CA LEU A 455 -8.03 9.26 24.49
C LEU A 455 -6.89 8.50 23.80
N GLU A 456 -7.04 8.22 22.50
CA GLU A 456 -6.02 7.54 21.69
C GLU A 456 -4.71 8.34 21.65
N GLN A 457 -4.78 9.65 21.45
CA GLN A 457 -3.58 10.49 21.43
C GLN A 457 -2.91 10.56 22.81
N CYS A 458 -3.71 10.62 23.88
CA CYS A 458 -3.19 10.54 25.24
C CYS A 458 -2.50 9.18 25.50
N LEU A 459 -3.05 8.07 24.99
CA LEU A 459 -2.45 6.74 25.12
C LEU A 459 -1.05 6.71 24.50
N TYR A 460 -0.91 7.17 23.26
CA TYR A 460 0.39 7.15 22.58
C TYR A 460 1.38 8.15 23.16
N PHE A 461 0.91 9.30 23.65
CA PHE A 461 1.72 10.22 24.45
C PHE A 461 2.30 9.51 25.69
N LEU A 462 1.46 8.82 26.45
CA LEU A 462 1.87 8.09 27.66
C LEU A 462 2.81 6.93 27.37
N LYS A 463 2.56 6.18 26.28
CA LYS A 463 3.50 5.14 25.82
C LYS A 463 4.85 5.74 25.51
N LEU A 464 4.90 6.87 24.80
CA LEU A 464 6.16 7.55 24.49
C LEU A 464 6.87 8.07 25.77
N VAL A 465 6.12 8.58 26.75
CA VAL A 465 6.64 8.94 28.08
C VAL A 465 7.30 7.73 28.77
N GLN A 466 6.64 6.57 28.72
CA GLN A 466 7.15 5.33 29.29
C GLN A 466 8.44 4.88 28.59
N GLU A 467 8.46 4.84 27.26
CA GLU A 467 9.64 4.43 26.48
C GLU A 467 10.84 5.37 26.65
N LEU A 468 10.58 6.67 26.78
CA LEU A 468 11.63 7.69 27.01
C LEU A 468 12.05 7.81 28.49
N ASN A 469 11.44 7.01 29.37
CA ASN A 469 11.62 7.04 30.82
C ASN A 469 11.52 8.47 31.36
N ILE A 470 10.42 9.15 31.01
CA ILE A 470 10.10 10.51 31.46
C ILE A 470 9.25 10.44 32.72
N GLU A 471 9.67 11.15 33.77
CA GLU A 471 8.85 11.36 34.95
C GLU A 471 7.94 12.58 34.72
N LEU A 472 6.63 12.34 34.63
CA LEU A 472 5.66 13.42 34.45
C LEU A 472 5.45 14.20 35.75
N PRO A 473 5.30 15.54 35.68
CA PRO A 473 4.97 16.34 36.86
C PRO A 473 3.61 15.91 37.46
N PRO A 474 3.46 15.88 38.80
CA PRO A 474 2.20 15.50 39.45
C PRO A 474 0.94 16.24 38.94
N PRO A 475 0.98 17.56 38.63
CA PRO A 475 -0.18 18.24 38.07
C PRO A 475 -0.65 17.71 36.71
N VAL A 476 0.26 17.16 35.89
CA VAL A 476 -0.10 16.53 34.62
C VAL A 476 -0.83 15.21 34.87
N LEU A 477 -0.31 14.40 35.79
CA LEU A 477 -0.95 13.13 36.19
C LEU A 477 -2.35 13.35 36.77
N GLU A 478 -2.51 14.40 37.59
CA GLU A 478 -3.82 14.77 38.14
C GLU A 478 -4.80 15.19 37.03
N LYS A 479 -4.37 16.06 36.10
CA LYS A 479 -5.18 16.45 34.93
C LYS A 479 -5.57 15.24 34.07
N MET A 480 -4.67 14.28 33.86
CA MET A 480 -4.96 13.05 33.11
C MET A 480 -6.04 12.21 33.80
N SER A 481 -5.94 12.05 35.13
CA SER A 481 -6.96 11.35 35.92
C SER A 481 -8.32 12.08 35.86
N GLN A 482 -8.32 13.41 35.96
CA GLN A 482 -9.54 14.23 35.84
C GLN A 482 -10.16 14.12 34.44
N MET A 483 -9.36 14.27 33.38
CA MET A 483 -9.79 14.13 31.99
C MET A 483 -10.43 12.76 31.76
N PHE A 484 -9.76 11.69 32.20
CA PHE A 484 -10.30 10.34 32.07
C PHE A 484 -11.64 10.20 32.82
N ASN A 485 -11.71 10.64 34.07
CA ASN A 485 -12.95 10.61 34.86
C ASN A 485 -14.08 11.47 34.26
N LEU A 486 -13.76 12.58 33.60
CA LEU A 486 -14.75 13.41 32.91
C LEU A 486 -15.30 12.69 31.68
N GLN A 487 -14.43 12.19 30.81
CA GLN A 487 -14.84 11.39 29.64
C GLN A 487 -15.62 10.14 30.07
N ARG A 488 -15.27 9.57 31.23
CA ARG A 488 -16.02 8.51 31.91
C ARG A 488 -17.47 8.89 32.20
N CYS A 489 -17.67 10.08 32.76
CA CYS A 489 -18.99 10.59 33.12
C CYS A 489 -19.82 11.02 31.90
N GLU A 490 -19.20 11.67 30.91
CA GLU A 490 -19.87 12.21 29.73
C GLU A 490 -20.48 11.14 28.83
N ARG A 491 -19.85 9.96 28.74
CA ARG A 491 -20.39 8.85 27.93
C ARG A 491 -21.65 8.22 28.53
N GLY A 492 -22.06 8.62 29.74
CA GLY A 492 -23.27 8.09 30.39
C GLY A 492 -23.23 6.57 30.60
N GLU A 493 -22.04 5.98 30.49
CA GLU A 493 -21.81 4.56 30.41
C GLU A 493 -21.99 3.95 31.80
N LYS A 494 -23.00 3.09 31.95
CA LYS A 494 -23.13 2.22 33.13
C LYS A 494 -21.85 1.39 33.29
N ARG A 495 -21.58 0.90 34.51
CA ARG A 495 -20.41 0.11 34.94
C ARG A 495 -19.87 -0.94 33.92
N LEU A 496 -20.70 -1.44 33.02
CA LEU A 496 -20.37 -2.42 31.96
C LEU A 496 -19.46 -1.89 30.83
N ALA A 497 -19.43 -0.59 30.54
CA ALA A 497 -18.58 -0.09 29.43
C ALA A 497 -17.10 0.11 29.83
N PHE A 498 -16.78 0.15 31.13
CA PHE A 498 -15.41 0.27 31.63
C PHE A 498 -14.61 -1.02 31.55
N THR A 499 -15.30 -2.13 31.33
CA THR A 499 -14.68 -3.41 31.08
C THR A 499 -14.32 -3.56 29.59
N ARG A 500 -14.15 -2.46 28.85
CA ARG A 500 -13.58 -2.51 27.49
C ARG A 500 -12.06 -2.71 27.55
N MET A 501 -11.53 -3.56 26.69
CA MET A 501 -10.10 -3.90 26.70
C MET A 501 -9.19 -2.69 26.48
N ASP A 502 -9.52 -1.81 25.53
CA ASP A 502 -8.75 -0.60 25.22
C ASP A 502 -8.75 0.40 26.38
N ILE A 503 -9.85 0.50 27.12
CA ILE A 503 -9.96 1.34 28.32
C ILE A 503 -9.11 0.77 29.46
N LEU A 504 -9.19 -0.54 29.74
CA LEU A 504 -8.37 -1.19 30.76
C LEU A 504 -6.88 -1.04 30.46
N HIS A 505 -6.50 -1.15 29.18
CA HIS A 505 -5.14 -0.92 28.73
C HIS A 505 -4.68 0.51 29.00
N PHE A 506 -5.51 1.49 28.63
CA PHE A 506 -5.22 2.89 28.90
C PHE A 506 -5.05 3.20 30.39
N ILE A 507 -5.94 2.70 31.25
CA ILE A 507 -5.83 2.84 32.72
C ILE A 507 -4.51 2.24 33.20
N THR A 508 -4.15 1.05 32.71
CA THR A 508 -2.93 0.36 33.10
C THR A 508 -1.68 1.17 32.74
N ILE A 509 -1.64 1.73 31.52
CA ILE A 509 -0.55 2.60 31.08
C ILE A 509 -0.45 3.88 31.93
N ILE A 510 -1.58 4.53 32.24
CA ILE A 510 -1.60 5.67 33.17
C ILE A 510 -0.96 5.31 34.51
N GLN A 511 -1.38 4.19 35.11
CA GLN A 511 -0.92 3.78 36.43
C GLN A 511 0.55 3.37 36.43
N SER A 512 1.01 2.74 35.35
CA SER A 512 2.43 2.43 35.10
C SER A 512 3.27 3.70 35.07
N VAL A 513 2.88 4.70 34.29
CA VAL A 513 3.57 6.00 34.20
C VAL A 513 3.51 6.77 35.53
N ALA A 514 2.38 6.74 36.22
CA ALA A 514 2.21 7.40 37.52
C ALA A 514 2.93 6.68 38.67
N LYS A 515 3.33 5.41 38.48
CA LYS A 515 3.89 4.53 39.51
C LYS A 515 2.98 4.39 40.74
N GLN A 516 1.67 4.56 40.57
CA GLN A 516 0.65 4.46 41.62
C GLN A 516 -0.73 4.14 41.04
N GLU A 517 -1.60 3.53 41.84
CA GLU A 517 -3.01 3.31 41.50
C GLU A 517 -3.75 4.66 41.52
N MET A 518 -4.28 5.09 40.38
CA MET A 518 -4.92 6.41 40.26
C MET A 518 -6.41 6.34 39.96
N ILE A 519 -6.85 5.30 39.25
CA ILE A 519 -8.21 5.22 38.70
C ILE A 519 -8.91 3.99 39.26
N GLU A 520 -8.28 2.82 39.13
CA GLU A 520 -8.81 1.54 39.60
C GLU A 520 -7.72 0.75 40.32
N SER A 521 -8.11 -0.06 41.31
CA SER A 521 -7.11 -0.91 41.97
C SER A 521 -6.59 -1.96 40.98
N THR A 522 -5.35 -2.40 41.17
CA THR A 522 -4.77 -3.49 40.37
C THR A 522 -5.63 -4.75 40.43
N GLN A 523 -6.32 -4.98 41.56
CA GLN A 523 -7.23 -6.10 41.72
C GLN A 523 -8.50 -5.95 40.88
N ASP A 524 -9.09 -4.75 40.82
CA ASP A 524 -10.27 -4.47 39.98
C ASP A 524 -9.95 -4.66 38.49
N ILE A 525 -8.77 -4.20 38.04
CA ILE A 525 -8.31 -4.40 36.66
C ILE A 525 -8.18 -5.89 36.34
N LYS A 526 -7.62 -6.69 37.26
CA LYS A 526 -7.49 -8.14 37.10
C LYS A 526 -8.85 -8.84 37.02
N GLU A 527 -9.79 -8.47 37.87
CA GLU A 527 -11.15 -9.03 37.86
C GLU A 527 -11.88 -8.70 36.55
N GLN A 528 -11.76 -7.46 36.09
CA GLN A 528 -12.32 -7.01 34.82
C GLN A 528 -11.66 -7.72 33.62
N LEU A 529 -10.34 -7.86 33.62
CA LEU A 529 -9.61 -8.59 32.59
C LEU A 529 -10.02 -10.07 32.53
N ASN A 530 -10.21 -10.71 33.69
CA ASN A 530 -10.73 -12.08 33.77
C ASN A 530 -12.16 -12.19 33.20
N GLY A 531 -12.99 -11.16 33.39
CA GLY A 531 -14.32 -11.09 32.78
C GLY A 531 -14.30 -11.02 31.24
N LEU A 532 -13.17 -10.60 30.65
CA LEU A 532 -12.97 -10.53 29.19
C LEU A 532 -12.38 -11.81 28.59
N TRP A 533 -11.95 -12.76 29.42
CA TRP A 533 -11.47 -14.05 28.94
C TRP A 533 -12.58 -14.84 28.23
N SER A 534 -12.30 -15.28 27.01
CA SER A 534 -13.16 -16.17 26.25
C SER A 534 -12.74 -17.64 26.41
N PRO A 535 -13.69 -18.56 26.63
CA PRO A 535 -13.42 -20.00 26.62
C PRO A 535 -12.78 -20.52 25.31
N ILE A 536 -12.89 -19.76 24.22
CA ILE A 536 -12.27 -20.05 22.92
C ILE A 536 -10.74 -19.85 22.96
N GLY A 537 -10.21 -19.31 24.06
CA GLY A 537 -8.76 -19.19 24.28
C GLY A 537 -8.18 -17.81 24.00
N ALA A 538 -8.98 -16.76 24.01
CA ALA A 538 -8.53 -15.40 23.71
C ALA A 538 -9.34 -14.36 24.50
N PHE A 539 -9.03 -13.07 24.33
CA PHE A 539 -9.73 -12.00 25.04
C PHE A 539 -10.71 -11.25 24.14
N ARG A 540 -11.83 -10.84 24.74
CA ARG A 540 -12.86 -10.02 24.08
C ARG A 540 -12.57 -8.53 24.21
N PRO A 541 -13.07 -7.71 23.26
CA PRO A 541 -13.01 -6.25 23.38
C PRO A 541 -13.96 -5.71 24.45
N ILE A 542 -15.08 -6.43 24.70
CA ILE A 542 -16.12 -6.10 25.68
C ILE A 542 -16.57 -7.36 26.46
N PRO A 543 -17.20 -7.22 27.65
CA PRO A 543 -17.74 -8.35 28.38
C PRO A 543 -18.76 -9.12 27.56
N ALA A 544 -18.85 -10.43 27.80
CA ALA A 544 -19.90 -11.25 27.24
C ALA A 544 -21.27 -10.75 27.71
N LEU A 545 -22.16 -10.43 26.78
CA LEU A 545 -23.56 -10.10 27.03
C LEU A 545 -24.44 -11.24 26.51
N PRO A 546 -25.62 -11.51 27.12
CA PRO A 546 -26.46 -12.66 26.77
C PRO A 546 -26.80 -12.77 25.28
N ASP A 547 -26.92 -11.63 24.59
CA ASP A 547 -27.32 -11.54 23.19
C ASP A 547 -26.20 -11.10 22.25
N VAL A 548 -24.95 -10.97 22.75
CA VAL A 548 -23.80 -10.56 21.94
C VAL A 548 -22.92 -11.78 21.66
N PRO A 549 -22.59 -12.05 20.38
CA PRO A 549 -21.63 -13.07 20.00
C PRO A 549 -20.33 -13.04 20.82
N ASP A 550 -19.86 -14.23 21.22
CA ASP A 550 -18.54 -14.40 21.84
C ASP A 550 -17.45 -14.33 20.75
N VAL A 551 -16.96 -13.12 20.50
CA VAL A 551 -15.99 -12.81 19.46
C VAL A 551 -14.73 -12.24 20.12
N PRO A 552 -13.84 -13.08 20.67
CA PRO A 552 -12.50 -12.63 21.03
C PRO A 552 -11.71 -12.27 19.78
N ASP A 553 -10.64 -11.47 19.94
CA ASP A 553 -9.83 -11.02 18.81
C ASP A 553 -8.34 -10.86 19.19
N ILE A 554 -7.47 -10.78 18.18
CA ILE A 554 -6.01 -10.65 18.32
C ILE A 554 -5.63 -9.33 18.99
N TYR A 555 -6.30 -8.21 18.67
CA TYR A 555 -6.00 -6.90 19.23
C TYR A 555 -6.26 -6.90 20.74
N SER A 556 -7.45 -7.34 21.14
CA SER A 556 -7.85 -7.45 22.54
C SER A 556 -6.95 -8.43 23.31
N THR A 557 -6.55 -9.53 22.69
CA THR A 557 -5.61 -10.50 23.29
C THR A 557 -4.22 -9.92 23.46
N TYR A 558 -3.73 -9.15 22.48
CA TYR A 558 -2.46 -8.43 22.58
C TYR A 558 -2.49 -7.42 23.73
N LEU A 559 -3.53 -6.60 23.81
CA LEU A 559 -3.70 -5.63 24.90
C LEU A 559 -3.81 -6.31 26.26
N ALA A 560 -4.53 -7.43 26.37
CA ALA A 560 -4.63 -8.19 27.60
C ALA A 560 -3.26 -8.63 28.11
N ILE A 561 -2.41 -9.17 27.23
CA ILE A 561 -1.07 -9.62 27.60
C ILE A 561 -0.20 -8.42 28.01
N ASP A 562 -0.29 -7.30 27.30
CA ASP A 562 0.43 -6.06 27.63
C ASP A 562 0.01 -5.51 29.01
N ILE A 563 -1.29 -5.55 29.35
CA ILE A 563 -1.80 -5.23 30.69
C ILE A 563 -1.17 -6.13 31.74
N MET A 564 -1.19 -7.46 31.52
CA MET A 564 -0.65 -8.42 32.49
C MET A 564 0.85 -8.22 32.75
N GLN A 565 1.61 -7.89 31.70
CA GLN A 565 3.03 -7.59 31.81
C GLN A 565 3.27 -6.29 32.58
N SER A 566 2.50 -5.25 32.30
CA SER A 566 2.62 -3.93 32.94
C SER A 566 2.29 -3.95 34.43
N LEU A 567 1.39 -4.81 34.87
CA LEU A 567 1.02 -4.98 36.28
C LEU A 567 2.03 -5.80 37.10
N ASP A 568 3.22 -6.12 36.55
CA ASP A 568 4.21 -7.06 37.08
C ASP A 568 3.59 -8.40 37.53
N ALA A 569 2.51 -8.80 36.84
CA ALA A 569 1.71 -9.97 37.15
C ALA A 569 2.17 -11.19 36.34
N LYS A 570 3.44 -11.21 35.89
CA LYS A 570 3.99 -12.27 35.02
C LYS A 570 3.85 -13.68 35.60
N ASN A 571 3.80 -13.81 36.93
CA ASN A 571 3.61 -15.10 37.60
C ASN A 571 2.15 -15.47 37.89
N ILE A 572 1.15 -14.69 37.45
CA ILE A 572 -0.20 -14.76 38.08
C ILE A 572 -1.39 -15.02 37.14
N LEU A 573 -1.40 -14.75 35.83
CA LEU A 573 -2.72 -14.61 35.16
C LEU A 573 -3.13 -15.66 34.13
N LEU A 574 -2.21 -16.24 33.35
CA LEU A 574 -2.58 -17.35 32.47
C LEU A 574 -1.99 -18.66 33.00
N SER A 575 -2.87 -19.60 33.33
CA SER A 575 -2.47 -20.99 33.53
C SER A 575 -1.79 -21.54 32.26
N GLN A 576 -0.98 -22.60 32.40
CA GLN A 576 -0.40 -23.28 31.22
C GLN A 576 -1.46 -23.67 30.19
N THR A 577 -2.63 -24.09 30.66
CA THR A 577 -3.78 -24.40 29.81
C THR A 577 -4.28 -23.18 29.04
N GLN A 578 -4.38 -22.00 29.69
CA GLN A 578 -4.81 -20.78 29.00
C GLN A 578 -3.75 -20.26 28.03
N MET A 579 -2.46 -20.34 28.36
CA MET A 579 -1.38 -19.98 27.43
C MET A 579 -1.41 -20.85 26.18
N GLN A 580 -1.64 -22.16 26.36
CA GLN A 580 -1.81 -23.09 25.25
C GLN A 580 -3.07 -22.75 24.42
N ALA A 581 -4.18 -22.40 25.07
CA ALA A 581 -5.40 -21.98 24.37
C ALA A 581 -5.20 -20.68 23.57
N VAL A 582 -4.48 -19.70 24.10
CA VAL A 582 -4.07 -18.49 23.36
C VAL A 582 -3.25 -18.88 22.15
N LYS A 583 -2.21 -19.70 22.32
CA LYS A 583 -1.38 -20.16 21.22
C LYS A 583 -2.20 -20.83 20.11
N GLU A 584 -3.11 -21.73 20.48
CA GLU A 584 -4.00 -22.40 19.53
C GLU A 584 -4.92 -21.41 18.82
N TYR A 585 -5.49 -20.44 19.55
CA TYR A 585 -6.31 -19.38 18.97
C TYR A 585 -5.53 -18.55 17.94
N ILE A 586 -4.31 -18.09 18.27
CA ILE A 586 -3.48 -17.34 17.32
C ILE A 586 -3.21 -18.19 16.07
N LEU A 587 -2.90 -19.48 16.23
CA LEU A 587 -2.64 -20.38 15.11
C LEU A 587 -3.89 -20.65 14.24
N GLN A 588 -5.09 -20.61 14.82
CA GLN A 588 -6.35 -20.69 14.06
C GLN A 588 -6.70 -19.40 13.29
N SER A 589 -6.07 -18.29 13.63
CA SER A 589 -6.18 -17.01 12.91
C SER A 589 -5.16 -16.88 11.77
N LYS A 590 -4.29 -17.88 11.58
CA LYS A 590 -3.23 -17.91 10.57
C LYS A 590 -3.79 -18.02 9.14
N GLU A 591 -3.17 -17.30 8.22
CA GLU A 591 -3.39 -17.32 6.76
C GLU A 591 -2.05 -17.37 6.02
N ASP A 592 -2.07 -17.45 4.68
CA ASP A 592 -0.85 -17.61 3.88
C ASP A 592 0.13 -16.43 4.00
N PHE A 593 -0.36 -15.20 4.18
CA PHE A 593 0.46 -13.99 4.27
C PHE A 593 0.61 -13.46 5.71
N GLY A 594 -0.16 -13.94 6.68
CA GLY A 594 -0.18 -13.33 8.01
C GLY A 594 -1.23 -13.92 8.95
N PHE A 595 -1.83 -13.05 9.77
CA PHE A 595 -2.87 -13.42 10.73
C PHE A 595 -4.07 -12.47 10.64
N ASN A 596 -5.28 -13.02 10.67
CA ASN A 596 -6.52 -12.26 10.84
C ASN A 596 -6.70 -11.79 12.29
N TYR A 597 -7.59 -10.82 12.53
CA TYR A 597 -7.94 -10.42 13.89
C TYR A 597 -8.80 -11.45 14.62
N VAL A 598 -9.54 -12.29 13.89
CA VAL A 598 -10.38 -13.34 14.46
C VAL A 598 -10.06 -14.69 13.82
N SER A 599 -10.30 -15.77 14.58
CA SER A 599 -10.04 -17.13 14.10
C SER A 599 -10.95 -17.51 12.92
N LYS A 600 -10.51 -18.49 12.12
CA LYS A 600 -11.32 -19.03 11.02
C LYS A 600 -12.69 -19.54 11.48
N GLU A 601 -12.76 -20.23 12.62
CA GLU A 601 -14.01 -20.76 13.17
C GLU A 601 -15.03 -19.64 13.47
N ILE A 602 -14.56 -18.52 14.05
CA ILE A 602 -15.41 -17.36 14.35
C ILE A 602 -15.94 -16.75 13.05
N ARG A 603 -15.09 -16.61 12.03
CA ARG A 603 -15.51 -16.07 10.71
C ARG A 603 -16.55 -16.95 10.03
N GLU A 604 -16.35 -18.27 10.05
CA GLU A 604 -17.32 -19.22 9.49
C GLU A 604 -18.66 -19.19 10.23
N LYS A 605 -18.63 -18.97 11.55
CA LYS A 605 -19.84 -18.93 12.38
C LYS A 605 -20.63 -17.64 12.24
N TYR A 606 -19.96 -16.50 12.11
CA TYR A 606 -20.60 -15.18 12.14
C TYR A 606 -20.62 -14.46 10.77
N GLY A 607 -20.03 -15.06 9.72
CA GLY A 607 -20.13 -14.59 8.35
C GLY A 607 -19.20 -13.43 8.00
N GLU A 608 -19.50 -12.74 6.90
CA GLU A 608 -18.69 -11.66 6.34
C GLU A 608 -18.48 -10.47 7.30
N GLU A 609 -19.41 -10.24 8.24
CA GLU A 609 -19.29 -9.20 9.25
C GLU A 609 -18.10 -9.41 10.21
N ALA A 610 -17.64 -10.66 10.36
CA ALA A 610 -16.44 -11.01 11.11
C ALA A 610 -15.20 -11.16 10.22
N ASN A 611 -15.34 -11.01 8.90
CA ASN A 611 -14.27 -11.28 7.95
C ASN A 611 -13.24 -10.16 7.96
N THR A 612 -12.31 -10.27 8.91
CA THR A 612 -11.09 -9.48 8.92
C THR A 612 -10.08 -10.12 7.99
N ILE A 613 -9.39 -9.29 7.23
CA ILE A 613 -8.29 -9.66 6.34
C ILE A 613 -6.98 -9.57 7.15
N PRO A 614 -5.94 -10.35 6.82
CA PRO A 614 -4.65 -10.18 7.47
C PRO A 614 -4.10 -8.77 7.23
N THR A 615 -3.67 -8.11 8.30
CA THR A 615 -3.00 -6.79 8.24
C THR A 615 -1.58 -6.89 8.79
N LEU A 616 -0.73 -5.91 8.47
CA LEU A 616 0.59 -5.83 9.09
C LEU A 616 0.46 -5.72 10.61
N GLN A 617 -0.53 -4.99 11.09
CA GLN A 617 -0.82 -4.81 12.51
C GLN A 617 -1.24 -6.12 13.21
N SER A 618 -2.24 -6.84 12.69
CA SER A 618 -2.69 -8.11 13.27
C SER A 618 -1.60 -9.18 13.21
N THR A 619 -0.80 -9.18 12.15
CA THR A 619 0.36 -10.08 12.00
C THR A 619 1.43 -9.74 13.04
N TYR A 620 1.81 -8.47 13.17
CA TYR A 620 2.72 -7.99 14.23
C TYR A 620 2.25 -8.41 15.62
N MET A 621 0.98 -8.15 15.96
CA MET A 621 0.40 -8.48 17.26
C MET A 621 0.43 -9.98 17.54
N SER A 622 0.08 -10.80 16.55
CA SER A 622 0.13 -12.25 16.67
C SER A 622 1.54 -12.75 16.97
N TYR A 623 2.56 -12.19 16.31
CA TYR A 623 3.96 -12.52 16.61
C TYR A 623 4.37 -12.08 18.02
N ARG A 624 4.01 -10.86 18.43
CA ARG A 624 4.29 -10.36 19.79
C ARG A 624 3.65 -11.23 20.87
N ILE A 625 2.37 -11.59 20.71
CA ILE A 625 1.67 -12.51 21.62
C ILE A 625 2.43 -13.82 21.74
N LEU A 626 2.79 -14.43 20.60
CA LEU A 626 3.48 -15.71 20.58
C LEU A 626 4.86 -15.65 21.25
N GLU A 627 5.61 -14.55 21.09
CA GLU A 627 6.86 -14.33 21.83
C GLU A 627 6.59 -14.24 23.32
N ASP A 628 5.65 -13.40 23.71
CA ASP A 628 5.39 -13.07 25.10
C ASP A 628 4.82 -14.24 25.92
N ILE A 629 4.16 -15.22 25.29
CA ILE A 629 3.66 -16.44 25.96
C ILE A 629 4.63 -17.63 25.91
N CYS A 630 5.64 -17.60 25.02
CA CYS A 630 6.63 -18.68 24.90
C CYS A 630 7.87 -18.46 25.76
N TYR A 631 8.15 -17.21 26.19
CA TYR A 631 9.23 -16.85 27.11
C TYR A 631 8.73 -16.68 28.55
#